data_AF-A0A4S0JYT2-F1
#
_entry.id   AF-A0A4S0JYT2-F1
#
_cell.length_a   1.000
_cell.length_b   1.000
_cell.length_c   1.000
_cell.angle_alpha   90.00
_cell.angle_beta   90.00
_cell.angle_gamma   90.00
#
_symmetry.space_group_name_H-M   'P 1'
#
loop_
_entity.id
_entity.type
_entity.pdbx_description
1 polymer ?
#
loop_
_entity_poly.entity_id
_entity_poly.type
_entity_poly.pdbx_seq_one_letter_code
_entity_poly.pdbx_strand_id
1 'polypeptide(L)'
;VHFVTPEMDDGPIIAQAALPVMVGDNADTLAARVLKAEHRLYPLALGLVAEGKARMEAGRAVLAHFADDAENGTSVVMAPDPLREEADLEHLARITP
;
A
#
# COMPACT_ATOMS: atom_id res chain seq x y z
N VAL A 1 0.30 -4.35 -3.48
CA VAL A 1 1.54 -4.16 -4.28
C VAL A 1 2.52 -5.24 -3.90
N HIS A 2 3.15 -5.85 -4.88
CA HIS A 2 4.02 -7.01 -4.71
C HIS A 2 5.17 -6.95 -5.71
N PHE A 3 6.22 -7.73 -5.47
CA PHE A 3 7.26 -7.93 -6.49
C PHE A 3 6.71 -8.76 -7.65
N VAL A 4 7.22 -8.53 -8.86
CA VAL A 4 6.80 -9.30 -10.04
C VAL A 4 7.57 -10.62 -10.08
N THR A 5 6.84 -11.72 -10.30
CA THR A 5 7.35 -13.07 -10.58
C THR A 5 6.85 -13.54 -11.96
N PRO A 6 7.35 -14.66 -12.51
CA PRO A 6 6.83 -15.22 -13.77
C PRO A 6 5.34 -15.59 -13.68
N GLU A 7 4.90 -16.06 -12.52
CA GLU A 7 3.51 -16.37 -12.22
C GLU A 7 2.68 -15.09 -12.06
N MET A 8 1.49 -15.07 -12.67
CA MET A 8 0.59 -13.92 -12.68
C MET A 8 0.15 -13.56 -11.25
N ASP A 9 0.41 -12.32 -10.86
CA ASP A 9 -0.03 -11.72 -9.59
C ASP A 9 0.40 -12.49 -8.31
N ASP A 10 1.42 -13.35 -8.39
CA ASP A 10 1.78 -14.30 -7.32
C ASP A 10 3.04 -13.91 -6.51
N GLY A 11 3.70 -12.82 -6.88
CA GLY A 11 4.95 -12.46 -6.22
C GLY A 11 4.77 -11.94 -4.78
N PRO A 12 5.87 -11.89 -3.99
CA PRO A 12 5.80 -11.52 -2.58
C PRO A 12 5.30 -10.10 -2.33
N ILE A 13 4.35 -9.98 -1.40
CA ILE A 13 3.66 -8.74 -1.06
C ILE A 13 4.61 -7.73 -0.38
N ILE A 14 4.58 -6.48 -0.85
CA ILE A 14 5.31 -5.34 -0.26
C ILE A 14 4.37 -4.53 0.64
N ALA A 15 3.15 -4.25 0.17
CA ALA A 15 2.16 -3.45 0.87
C ALA A 15 0.73 -3.87 0.48
N GLN A 16 -0.21 -3.77 1.42
CA GLN A 16 -1.63 -4.08 1.23
C GLN A 16 -2.50 -3.04 1.92
N ALA A 17 -3.72 -2.89 1.41
CA ALA A 17 -4.78 -2.13 2.06
C ALA A 17 -6.06 -2.95 2.02
N ALA A 18 -6.87 -2.84 3.07
CA ALA A 18 -8.22 -3.40 3.11
C ALA A 18 -9.24 -2.25 3.00
N LEU A 19 -10.28 -2.44 2.21
CA LEU A 19 -11.37 -1.49 2.07
C LEU A 19 -12.70 -2.17 2.43
N PRO A 20 -13.59 -1.50 3.18
CA PRO A 20 -14.90 -2.04 3.44
C PRO A 20 -15.75 -2.02 2.15
N VAL A 21 -16.59 -3.04 2.01
CA VAL A 21 -17.73 -3.02 1.11
C VAL A 21 -18.92 -2.47 1.90
N MET A 22 -19.54 -1.42 1.39
CA MET A 22 -20.61 -0.68 2.04
C MET A 22 -21.97 -1.14 1.50
N VAL A 23 -23.01 -1.02 2.32
CA VAL A 23 -24.39 -1.21 1.86
C VAL A 23 -24.69 -0.21 0.75
N GLY A 24 -25.18 -0.70 -0.39
CA GLY A 24 -25.50 0.13 -1.56
C GLY A 24 -24.35 0.30 -2.55
N ASP A 25 -23.19 -0.33 -2.34
CA ASP A 25 -22.16 -0.37 -3.36
C ASP A 25 -22.64 -1.08 -4.63
N ASN A 26 -22.16 -0.57 -5.76
CA ASN A 26 -22.09 -1.31 -7.00
C ASN A 26 -20.61 -1.50 -7.40
N ALA A 27 -20.37 -2.17 -8.52
CA ALA A 27 -19.01 -2.43 -9.00
C ALA A 27 -18.21 -1.14 -9.21
N ASP A 28 -18.83 -0.09 -9.75
CA ASP A 28 -18.16 1.18 -10.05
C ASP A 28 -17.80 1.95 -8.78
N THR A 29 -18.69 2.02 -7.79
CA THR A 29 -18.43 2.73 -6.52
C THR A 29 -17.35 2.04 -5.69
N LEU A 30 -17.33 0.70 -5.69
CA LEU A 30 -16.26 -0.06 -5.05
C LEU A 30 -14.93 0.11 -5.80
N ALA A 31 -14.94 0.00 -7.13
CA ALA A 31 -13.75 0.18 -7.96
C ALA A 31 -13.13 1.58 -7.77
N ALA A 32 -13.95 2.63 -7.69
CA ALA A 32 -13.47 3.98 -7.40
C ALA A 32 -12.76 4.10 -6.05
N ARG A 33 -13.21 3.36 -5.01
CA ARG A 33 -12.49 3.32 -3.72
C ARG A 33 -11.21 2.49 -3.81
N VAL A 34 -11.23 1.37 -4.53
CA VAL A 34 -10.03 0.55 -4.78
C VAL A 34 -8.95 1.36 -5.48
N LEU A 35 -9.30 2.08 -6.55
CA LEU A 35 -8.35 2.90 -7.31
C LEU A 35 -7.69 3.99 -6.44
N LYS A 36 -8.45 4.62 -5.54
CA LYS A 36 -7.89 5.58 -4.57
C LYS A 36 -6.89 4.92 -3.62
N ALA A 37 -7.14 3.68 -3.18
CA ALA A 37 -6.20 2.95 -2.36
C ALA A 37 -4.95 2.56 -3.17
N GLU A 38 -5.10 2.11 -4.42
CA GLU A 38 -3.98 1.78 -5.31
C GLU A 38 -3.05 2.98 -5.56
N HIS A 39 -3.60 4.15 -5.85
CA HIS A 39 -2.84 5.39 -6.03
C HIS A 39 -2.04 5.81 -4.80
N ARG A 40 -2.45 5.40 -3.59
CA ARG A 40 -1.71 5.63 -2.35
C ARG A 40 -0.68 4.53 -2.10
N LEU A 41 -1.08 3.28 -2.34
CA LEU A 41 -0.30 2.10 -1.98
C LEU A 41 0.90 1.88 -2.92
N TYR A 42 0.74 2.20 -4.21
CA TYR A 42 1.80 2.05 -5.21
C TYR A 42 3.02 2.95 -4.94
N PRO A 43 2.89 4.29 -4.81
CA PRO A 43 4.04 5.15 -4.52
C PRO A 43 4.67 4.85 -3.15
N LEU A 44 3.88 4.46 -2.15
CA LEU A 44 4.41 4.02 -0.85
C LEU A 44 5.32 2.78 -1.01
N ALA A 45 4.83 1.74 -1.66
CA ALA A 45 5.59 0.51 -1.90
C ALA A 45 6.84 0.77 -2.75
N LEU A 46 6.72 1.62 -3.78
CA LEU A 46 7.85 2.02 -4.62
C LEU A 46 8.92 2.77 -3.80
N GLY A 47 8.50 3.69 -2.92
CA GLY A 47 9.40 4.40 -2.01
C GLY A 47 10.15 3.45 -1.08
N LEU A 48 9.45 2.47 -0.48
CA LEU A 48 10.09 1.45 0.36
C LEU A 48 11.17 0.66 -0.39
N VAL A 49 10.92 0.30 -1.65
CA VAL A 49 11.92 -0.39 -2.47
C VAL A 49 13.09 0.54 -2.82
N ALA A 50 12.82 1.77 -3.24
CA ALA A 50 13.84 2.75 -3.64
C ALA A 50 14.77 3.13 -2.47
N GLU A 51 14.24 3.17 -1.25
CA GLU A 51 14.99 3.44 -0.02
C GLU A 51 15.70 2.19 0.55
N GLY A 52 15.56 1.03 -0.09
CA GLY A 52 16.09 -0.25 0.41
C GLY A 52 15.37 -0.80 1.65
N LYS A 53 14.23 -0.22 2.02
CA LYS A 53 13.37 -0.63 3.13
C LYS A 53 12.47 -1.82 2.79
N ALA A 54 12.31 -2.16 1.52
CA ALA A 54 11.68 -3.39 1.06
C ALA A 54 12.55 -4.05 -0.01
N ARG A 55 12.80 -5.35 0.12
CA ARG A 55 13.61 -6.13 -0.83
C ARG A 55 13.07 -7.54 -0.99
N MET A 56 13.35 -8.16 -2.14
CA MET A 56 13.03 -9.56 -2.36
C MET A 56 14.25 -10.43 -2.04
N GLU A 57 14.13 -11.34 -1.08
CA GLU A 57 15.17 -12.29 -0.70
C GLU A 57 14.59 -13.71 -0.67
N ALA A 58 15.24 -14.65 -1.38
CA ALA A 58 14.84 -16.06 -1.43
C ALA A 58 13.32 -16.27 -1.67
N GLY A 59 12.75 -15.49 -2.61
CA GLY A 59 11.32 -15.56 -2.96
C GLY A 59 10.38 -14.98 -1.91
N ARG A 60 10.85 -14.12 -1.01
CA ARG A 60 10.04 -13.44 0.01
C ARG A 60 10.30 -11.94 0.04
N ALA A 61 9.31 -11.16 0.43
CA ALA A 61 9.51 -9.76 0.74
C ALA A 61 10.09 -9.64 2.15
N VAL A 62 11.24 -8.97 2.26
CA VAL A 62 11.89 -8.62 3.52
C VAL A 62 11.79 -7.12 3.68
N LEU A 63 11.12 -6.70 4.75
CA LEU A 63 11.00 -5.30 5.13
C LEU A 63 12.11 -4.97 6.14
N ALA A 64 12.71 -3.79 6.01
CA ALA A 64 13.55 -3.25 7.06
C ALA A 64 12.72 -3.13 8.33
N HIS A 65 13.37 -3.34 9.48
CA HIS A 65 12.74 -3.05 10.77
C HIS A 65 12.28 -1.59 10.72
N PHE A 66 10.96 -1.35 10.78
CA PHE A 66 10.49 -0.03 11.13
C PHE A 66 11.10 0.25 12.49
N ALA A 67 12.00 1.22 12.59
CA ALA A 67 12.54 1.59 13.89
C ALA A 67 11.33 1.88 14.79
N ASP A 68 11.21 1.11 15.86
CA ASP A 68 10.22 1.34 16.90
C ASP A 68 10.46 2.75 17.45
N ASP A 69 9.72 3.75 16.97
CA ASP A 69 9.50 5.00 17.72
C ASP A 69 8.49 4.77 18.86
N ALA A 70 8.52 3.59 19.47
CA ALA A 70 7.70 3.24 20.62
C ALA A 70 8.51 2.33 21.55
N GLU A 71 8.73 2.80 22.76
CA GLU A 71 9.32 2.07 23.90
C GLU A 71 8.51 0.81 24.32
N ASN A 72 7.80 0.12 23.42
CA ASN A 72 6.86 -0.93 23.80
C ASN A 72 6.74 -2.07 22.75
N GLY A 73 7.83 -2.80 22.52
CA GLY A 73 7.90 -4.27 22.43
C GLY A 73 6.88 -5.05 21.59
N THR A 74 6.23 -4.46 20.58
CA THR A 74 5.35 -5.17 19.65
C THR A 74 5.56 -4.59 18.26
N SER A 75 6.32 -5.30 17.42
CA SER A 75 6.44 -4.98 16.01
C SER A 75 5.08 -5.18 15.32
N VAL A 76 4.27 -4.12 15.29
CA VAL A 76 3.01 -4.12 14.57
C VAL A 76 3.33 -3.98 13.08
N VAL A 77 2.93 -4.98 12.28
CA VAL A 77 2.80 -4.81 10.83
C VAL A 77 1.61 -3.86 10.62
N MET A 78 1.88 -2.55 10.57
CA MET A 78 0.84 -1.56 10.28
C MET A 78 0.33 -1.80 8.86
N ALA A 79 -0.90 -2.30 8.74
CA ALA A 79 -1.73 -1.93 7.61
C ALA A 79 -1.91 -0.40 7.69
N PRO A 80 -1.68 0.36 6.61
CA PRO A 80 -1.92 1.80 6.64
C PRO A 80 -3.35 2.06 7.11
N ASP A 81 -3.48 2.85 8.17
CA ASP A 81 -4.74 3.30 8.74
C ASP A 81 -5.65 3.83 7.60
N PRO A 82 -6.92 3.44 7.49
CA PRO A 82 -7.84 4.06 6.54
C PRO A 82 -7.89 5.56 6.83
N LEU A 83 -7.13 6.33 6.05
CA LEU A 83 -6.91 7.77 6.25
C LEU A 83 -8.21 8.49 6.59
N ARG A 84 -8.26 9.03 7.81
CA ARG A 84 -9.24 10.04 8.21
C ARG A 84 -8.97 11.34 7.43
N GLU A 85 -10.02 11.77 6.73
CA GLU A 85 -10.29 13.07 6.11
C GLU A 85 -9.42 13.59 4.94
N GLU A 86 -10.15 13.83 3.84
CA GLU A 86 -9.92 14.60 2.60
C GLU A 86 -8.49 14.99 2.20
N ALA A 87 -7.86 14.15 1.37
CA ALA A 87 -6.81 14.62 0.47
C ALA A 87 -7.46 15.29 -0.76
N ASP A 88 -7.05 16.51 -1.09
CA ASP A 88 -7.47 17.22 -2.31
C ASP A 88 -6.91 16.52 -3.56
N LEU A 89 -7.75 15.65 -4.14
CA LEU A 89 -7.41 14.82 -5.28
C LEU A 89 -7.23 15.65 -6.57
N GLU A 90 -7.84 16.84 -6.65
CA GLU A 90 -7.73 17.75 -7.80
C GLU A 90 -6.35 18.40 -7.87
N HIS A 91 -5.71 18.66 -6.73
CA HIS A 91 -4.34 19.17 -6.68
C HIS A 91 -3.31 18.12 -7.15
N LEU A 92 -3.50 16.85 -6.77
CA LEU A 92 -2.61 15.75 -7.14
C LEU A 92 -2.69 15.41 -8.64
N ALA A 93 -3.87 15.52 -9.25
CA ALA A 93 -4.06 15.22 -10.68
C ALA A 93 -3.38 16.22 -11.64
N ARG A 94 -3.02 17.42 -11.16
CA ARG A 94 -2.43 18.49 -11.97
C ARG A 94 -0.89 18.48 -12.02
N ILE A 95 -0.24 17.60 -11.25
CA ILE A 95 1.23 17.57 -11.08
C ILE A 95 1.91 16.42 -11.85
N THR A 96 1.14 15.46 -12.37
CA THR A 96 1.66 14.41 -13.26
C THR A 96 1.51 14.81 -14.73
N PRO A 97 2.60 14.82 -15.54
CA PRO A 97 2.55 15.15 -16.97
C PRO A 97 1.82 14.09 -17.81
#